data_AF-A0A9E5RA56-F1
#
_entry.id   AF-A0A9E5RA56-F1
#
_cell.length_a   1.000
_cell.length_b   1.000
_cell.length_c   1.000
_cell.angle_alpha   90.00
_cell.angle_beta   90.00
_cell.angle_gamma   90.00
#
_symmetry.space_group_name_H-M   'P 1'
#
loop_
_entity.id
_entity.type
_entity.pdbx_description
1 polymer ?
#
loop_
_entity_poly.entity_id
_entity_poly.type
_entity_poly.pdbx_seq_one_letter_code
_entity_poly.pdbx_strand_id
1 'polypeptide(L)' 'MNTVSILPISNASGEKSYRATSGDKYSVGKTAGQALDALTAQLGETEFSALLVIQSFHPDSFFGAEQQNGCLN' A
#
# COMPACT_ATOMS: atom_id res chain seq x y z
N MET A 1 -7.37 17.44 3.78
CA MET A 1 -6.19 16.73 3.24
C MET A 1 -6.25 15.31 3.77
N ASN A 2 -6.68 14.34 2.95
CA ASN A 2 -6.81 12.95 3.38
C ASN A 2 -5.52 12.19 3.05
N THR A 3 -4.74 11.85 4.08
CA THR A 3 -3.60 10.94 3.94
C THR A 3 -4.11 9.51 3.93
N VAL A 4 -3.60 8.70 3.00
CA VAL A 4 -3.89 7.26 2.96
C VAL A 4 -2.63 6.52 3.36
N SER A 5 -2.75 5.66 4.37
CA SER A 5 -1.69 4.77 4.83
C SER A 5 -2.03 3.34 4.47
N ILE A 6 -1.11 2.62 3.82
CA ILE A 6 -1.25 1.19 3.51
C ILE A 6 -0.22 0.42 4.33
N LEU A 7 -0.70 -0.52 5.15
CA LEU A 7 0.14 -1.32 6.04
C LEU A 7 -0.11 -2.81 5.79
N PRO A 8 0.93 -3.66 5.75
CA PRO A 8 0.75 -5.11 5.77
C PRO A 8 0.19 -5.54 7.13
N ILE A 9 -0.79 -6.44 7.10
CA ILE A 9 -1.38 -7.07 8.29
C ILE A 9 -1.39 -8.59 8.12
N SER A 10 -1.32 -9.32 9.22
CA SER A 10 -1.58 -10.76 9.24
C SER A 10 -3.08 -10.98 9.44
N ASN A 11 -3.71 -11.72 8.52
CA ASN A 11 -5.11 -12.11 8.70
C ASN A 11 -5.26 -13.24 9.73
N ALA A 12 -6.49 -13.61 10.09
CA ALA A 12 -6.77 -14.68 11.06
C ALA A 12 -6.20 -16.05 10.65
N SER A 13 -5.94 -16.25 9.36
CA SER A 13 -5.31 -17.45 8.79
C SER A 13 -3.78 -17.36 8.72
N GLY A 14 -3.18 -16.25 9.17
CA GLY A 14 -1.74 -15.99 9.09
C GLY A 14 -1.23 -15.56 7.71
N GLU A 15 -2.11 -15.43 6.71
CA GLU A 15 -1.73 -14.96 5.38
C GLU A 15 -1.51 -13.44 5.35
N LYS A 16 -0.59 -13.01 4.49
CA LYS A 16 -0.29 -11.59 4.28
C LYS A 16 -1.48 -10.90 3.62
N SER A 17 -2.02 -9.90 4.30
CA SER A 17 -3.03 -9.00 3.78
C SER A 17 -2.56 -7.55 3.93
N TYR A 18 -3.29 -6.60 3.37
CA TYR A 18 -2.95 -5.18 3.42
C TYR A 18 -4.15 -4.40 3.88
N ARG A 19 -3.94 -3.43 4.77
CA ARG A 19 -4.96 -2.50 5.23
C ARG A 19 -4.66 -1.10 4.72
N ALA A 20 -5.60 -0.52 3.98
CA ALA A 20 -5.57 0.89 3.60
C ALA A 20 -6.45 1.68 4.58
N THR A 21 -5.95 2.80 5.10
CA THR A 21 -6.66 3.64 6.09
C THR A 21 -6.58 5.11 5.67
N SER A 22 -7.70 5.84 5.76
CA SER A 22 -7.77 7.28 5.54
C SER A 22 -8.80 7.90 6.50
N GLY A 23 -8.32 8.72 7.44
CA GLY A 23 -9.15 9.24 8.53
C GLY A 23 -9.84 8.11 9.28
N ASP A 24 -11.17 8.16 9.33
CA ASP A 24 -12.02 7.17 10.00
C ASP A 24 -12.40 5.95 9.13
N LYS A 25 -11.99 5.95 7.85
CA LYS A 25 -12.31 4.87 6.89
C LYS A 25 -11.12 3.93 6.71
N TYR A 26 -11.41 2.65 6.54
CA TYR A 26 -10.39 1.66 6.20
C TYR A 26 -10.94 0.55 5.31
N SER A 27 -10.02 -0.14 4.64
CA SER A 27 -10.30 -1.31 3.82
C SER A 27 -9.18 -2.34 3.94
N VAL A 28 -9.48 -3.61 3.69
CA VAL A 28 -8.52 -4.71 3.70
C VAL A 28 -8.57 -5.46 2.37
N GLY A 29 -7.41 -5.77 1.80
CA GLY A 29 -7.28 -6.53 0.57
C GLY A 29 -6.11 -7.52 0.63
N LYS A 30 -6.08 -8.48 -0.31
CA LYS A 30 -4.97 -9.44 -0.44
C LYS A 30 -3.69 -8.76 -0.95
N THR A 31 -3.84 -7.65 -1.67
CA THR A 31 -2.74 -6.80 -2.14
C THR A 31 -2.94 -5.36 -1.69
N ALA A 32 -1.87 -4.57 -1.70
CA ALA A 32 -1.93 -3.14 -1.41
C ALA A 32 -2.91 -2.40 -2.35
N GLY A 33 -2.84 -2.71 -3.65
CA GLY A 33 -3.76 -2.15 -4.65
C GLY A 33 -5.21 -2.51 -4.37
N GLN A 34 -5.48 -3.78 -4.03
CA GLN A 34 -6.84 -4.23 -3.73
C GLN A 34 -7.44 -3.56 -2.48
N ALA A 35 -6.60 -3.34 -1.46
CA ALA A 35 -7.01 -2.59 -0.27
C ALA A 35 -7.28 -1.11 -0.60
N LEU A 36 -6.47 -0.50 -1.46
CA LEU A 36 -6.64 0.88 -1.92
C LEU A 36 -7.91 1.04 -2.76
N ASP A 37 -8.14 0.18 -3.75
CA ASP A 37 -9.31 0.24 -4.64
C ASP A 37 -10.61 0.19 -3.83
N ALA A 38 -10.67 -0.72 -2.85
CA ALA A 38 -11.82 -0.84 -1.97
C ALA A 38 -11.94 0.34 -0.98
N LEU A 39 -10.84 1.01 -0.61
CA LEU A 39 -10.90 2.25 0.18
C LEU A 39 -11.40 3.43 -0.68
N THR A 40 -10.95 3.53 -1.93
CA THR A 40 -11.39 4.52 -2.91
C THR A 40 -12.89 4.38 -3.20
N ALA A 41 -13.40 3.16 -3.33
CA ALA A 41 -14.83 2.91 -3.47
C ALA A 41 -15.67 3.42 -2.28
N GLN A 42 -15.11 3.43 -1.07
CA GLN A 42 -15.78 3.97 0.13
C GLN A 42 -15.66 5.49 0.26
N LEU A 43 -14.63 6.10 -0.36
CA LEU A 43 -14.38 7.53 -0.29
C LEU A 43 -15.14 8.31 -1.37
N GLY A 44 -15.54 7.67 -2.48
CA GLY A 44 -16.16 8.34 -3.62
C GLY A 44 -15.13 9.14 -4.44
N GLU A 45 -15.54 9.77 -5.55
CA GLU A 45 -14.66 10.54 -6.46
C GLU A 45 -13.93 11.75 -5.81
N THR A 46 -14.03 11.94 -4.50
CA THR A 46 -13.67 13.19 -3.83
C THR A 46 -12.37 13.05 -3.03
N GLU A 47 -11.35 13.75 -3.52
CA GLU A 47 -10.19 14.30 -2.80
C GLU A 47 -9.10 13.34 -2.27
N PHE A 48 -8.46 12.60 -3.18
CA PHE A 48 -7.09 12.14 -2.95
C PHE A 48 -6.10 13.23 -3.37
N SER A 49 -5.58 13.99 -2.41
CA SER A 49 -4.58 15.03 -2.70
C SER A 49 -3.16 14.49 -2.90
N ALA A 50 -2.82 13.31 -2.36
CA ALA A 50 -1.52 12.66 -2.52
C ALA A 50 -1.52 11.20 -2.01
N LEU A 51 -0.73 10.33 -2.66
CA LEU A 51 -0.42 8.96 -2.21
C LEU A 51 1.03 8.90 -1.73
N LEU A 52 1.25 8.47 -0.48
CA LEU A 52 2.58 8.27 0.09
C LEU A 52 2.77 6.80 0.44
N VAL A 53 3.65 6.12 -0.30
CA VAL A 53 4.01 4.71 -0.06
C VAL A 53 5.37 4.67 0.63
N ILE A 54 5.39 4.21 1.88
CA ILE A 54 6.63 3.99 2.63
C ILE A 54 6.79 2.48 2.81
N GLN A 55 7.67 1.89 2.02
CA GLN A 55 8.02 0.48 2.10
C GLN A 55 9.48 0.37 2.50
N SER A 56 9.80 -0.44 3.52
CA SER A 56 11.18 -0.86 3.76
C SER A 56 11.68 -1.63 2.55
N PHE A 57 12.80 -1.20 1.97
CA PHE A 57 13.39 -1.83 0.80
C PHE A 57 13.60 -3.32 1.05
N HIS A 58 12.90 -4.14 0.27
CA HIS A 58 13.09 -5.59 0.23
C HIS A 58 13.34 -5.96 -1.23
N PRO A 59 14.58 -6.29 -1.61
CA PRO A 59 14.85 -6.77 -2.96
C PRO A 59 14.10 -8.09 -3.15
N ASP A 60 13.30 -8.17 -4.21
CA ASP A 60 12.72 -9.44 -4.66
C ASP A 60 13.74 -10.22 -5.50
N SER A 61 13.43 -11.46 -5.87
CA SER A 61 14.32 -12.30 -6.67
C SER A 61 14.56 -11.79 -8.10
N PHE A 62 13.79 -10.80 -8.56
CA PHE A 62 13.95 -10.12 -9.85
C PHE A 62 14.75 -8.82 -9.73
N PHE A 63 14.96 -8.32 -8.51
CA PHE A 63 15.73 -7.11 -8.18
C PHE A 63 17.16 -7.49 -7.78
N GLY A 64 17.99 -7.76 -8.79
CA GLY A 64 19.41 -8.08 -8.65
C GLY A 64 20.32 -6.84 -8.52
N ALA A 65 21.62 -7.10 -8.36
CA ALA A 65 22.64 -6.08 -8.12
C ALA A 65 22.70 -4.97 -9.19
N GLU A 66 22.35 -5.30 -10.44
CA GLU A 66 22.32 -4.35 -11.56
C GLU A 66 21.21 -3.28 -11.41
N GLN A 67 20.04 -3.66 -10.89
CA GLN A 67 18.94 -2.70 -10.67
C GLN A 67 19.14 -1.86 -9.40
N GLN A 68 19.94 -2.33 -8.45
CA GLN A 68 20.25 -1.60 -7.21
C GLN A 68 21.10 -0.34 -7.45
N ASN A 69 21.96 -0.34 -8.48
CA ASN A 69 22.80 0.81 -8.82
C ASN A 69 22.05 1.96 -9.51
N GLY A 70 20.79 1.76 -9.94
CA GLY A 70 20.01 2.78 -10.64
C GLY A 70 19.22 3.74 -9.74
N CYS A 71 18.93 3.36 -8.49
CA CYS A 71 18.15 4.19 -7.56
C CYS A 71 18.99 5.23 -6.77
N LEU A 72 20.30 5.32 -7.04
CA LEU A 72 21.24 6.14 -6.27
C LEU A 72 21.91 7.26 -7.09
N ASN A 73 21.38 7.61 -8.26
CA ASN A 73 21.70 8.86 -8.97
C ASN A 73 20.53 9.82 -8.95
#